data_AF-A0A3L7UKG0-F1
#
_entry.id   AF-A0A3L7UKG0-F1
#
_cell.length_a   1.000
_cell.length_b   1.000
_cell.length_c   1.000
_cell.angle_alpha   90.00
_cell.angle_beta   90.00
_cell.angle_gamma   90.00
#
_symmetry.space_group_name_H-M   'P 1'
#
loop_
_entity.id
_entity.type
_entity.pdbx_description
1 polymer ?
#
loop_
_entity_poly.entity_id
_entity_poly.type
_entity_poly.pdbx_seq_one_letter_code
_entity_poly.pdbx_strand_id
1 'polypeptide(L)'
;MLIDRTHKPWFFGSALVLISAASAYWAMEKQSIHGPTGGSVLGLIFGIAGSLLMIFAALLAVRKRLPTWRVGSAQFWLRGHLWLGTLGFVLILFHAGFHWGGLLENLLWISFGLVVVTGFAGVALQQVIPRLLTTRVPLETMVAQIPFLSRTMQFRADQLVAKQAGVLDVDYESLKPFAEEVLKQQRVLKRESDFPKELAKVYANVPLPEADAKKPTAPAAAVETPPAAKAAGGESAVSASTNPNALPAAEPAGEQPAAATPEKKLSPLEQMQAKLAAAKATSVDKTAETHKPLTVEKSAAVEPAATDKPAPPAVKKPSPVVKPTVEKPVAATPKAPVKTAAPVPPALLAELRDFHIRVVRPFLSNGRSPQHRLDDDITARRVFAQLRSDLPAELHDSLHKLEDLCDERRQFNTQLRLHRWLHWWLILHIPPSIAMLVLFVAHVIVSLRVVPFGR
;
A
#
# COMPACT_ATOMS: atom_id res chain seq x y z
N MET A 1 11.37 19.08 -9.06
CA MET A 1 11.94 17.91 -8.36
C MET A 1 13.07 18.42 -7.45
N LEU A 2 13.17 17.88 -6.23
CA LEU A 2 13.93 18.33 -5.03
C LEU A 2 13.46 19.62 -4.34
N ILE A 3 13.07 20.65 -5.09
CA ILE A 3 12.31 21.81 -4.58
C ILE A 3 11.39 22.22 -5.71
N ASP A 4 10.09 22.02 -5.52
CA ASP A 4 9.11 22.64 -6.40
C ASP A 4 9.11 24.15 -6.17
N ARG A 5 8.66 24.96 -7.14
CA ARG A 5 8.63 26.44 -7.02
C ARG A 5 7.89 26.90 -5.76
N THR A 6 6.98 26.06 -5.28
CA THR A 6 6.21 26.23 -4.06
C THR A 6 7.03 26.20 -2.75
N HIS A 7 8.25 25.67 -2.74
CA HIS A 7 9.17 25.72 -1.59
C HIS A 7 10.03 26.99 -1.56
N LYS A 8 10.18 27.69 -2.69
CA LYS A 8 10.95 28.94 -2.77
C LYS A 8 10.50 30.01 -1.77
N PRO A 9 9.20 30.35 -1.63
CA PRO A 9 8.80 31.39 -0.67
C PRO A 9 9.09 30.99 0.77
N TRP A 10 8.92 29.70 1.11
CA TRP A 10 9.28 29.19 2.44
C TRP A 10 10.79 29.25 2.69
N PHE A 11 11.61 28.86 1.71
CA PHE A 11 13.06 28.97 1.80
C PHE A 11 13.50 30.41 2.04
N PHE A 12 13.05 31.35 1.20
CA PHE A 12 13.43 32.75 1.35
C PHE A 12 12.92 33.36 2.67
N GLY A 13 11.69 33.03 3.07
CA GLY A 13 11.13 33.48 4.35
C GLY A 13 11.94 32.95 5.54
N SER A 14 12.17 31.64 5.59
CA SER A 14 12.97 31.03 6.66
C SER A 14 14.43 31.49 6.66
N ALA A 15 15.04 31.66 5.49
CA ALA A 15 16.40 32.18 5.36
C ALA A 15 16.51 33.64 5.83
N LEU A 16 15.54 34.49 5.49
CA LEU A 16 15.50 35.88 5.95
C LEU A 16 15.38 35.96 7.47
N VAL A 17 14.51 35.14 8.07
CA VAL A 17 14.35 35.08 9.54
C VAL A 17 15.64 34.57 10.17
N LEU A 18 16.26 33.54 9.61
CA LEU A 18 17.52 32.99 10.10
C LEU A 18 18.66 34.02 10.06
N ILE A 19 18.83 34.73 8.94
CA ILE A 19 19.85 35.78 8.78
C ILE A 19 19.62 36.91 9.77
N SER A 20 18.36 37.34 9.93
CA SER A 20 17.98 38.36 10.91
C SER A 20 18.30 37.93 12.35
N ALA A 21 17.94 36.68 12.71
CA ALA A 21 18.21 36.11 14.02
C ALA A 21 19.70 35.97 14.30
N ALA A 22 20.48 35.48 13.32
CA ALA A 22 21.93 35.35 13.43
C ALA A 22 22.62 36.72 13.57
N SER A 23 22.16 37.72 12.81
CA SER A 23 22.68 39.10 12.88
C SER A 23 22.41 39.71 14.26
N ALA A 24 21.20 39.51 14.79
CA ALA A 24 20.82 39.97 16.13
C ALA A 24 21.64 39.28 17.23
N TYR A 25 21.85 37.97 17.12
CA TYR A 25 22.69 37.20 18.04
C TYR A 25 24.13 37.73 18.06
N TRP A 26 24.75 37.88 16.88
CA TRP A 26 26.14 38.34 16.75
C TRP A 26 26.36 39.78 17.21
N ALA A 27 25.41 40.68 16.92
CA ALA A 27 25.48 42.06 17.38
C ALA A 27 25.48 42.17 18.91
N MET A 28 24.70 41.32 19.59
CA MET A 28 24.58 41.30 21.04
C MET A 28 25.74 40.57 21.72
N GLU A 29 26.26 39.51 21.11
CA GLU A 29 27.49 38.84 21.54
C GLU A 29 28.65 39.83 21.61
N LYS A 30 28.82 40.68 20.58
CA LYS A 30 29.85 41.73 20.57
C LYS A 30 29.68 42.80 21.66
N GLN A 31 28.46 43.00 22.15
CA GLN A 31 28.16 43.99 23.18
C GLN A 31 28.23 43.41 24.61
N SER A 32 28.26 42.08 24.76
CA SER A 32 28.12 41.40 26.06
C SER A 32 29.32 40.50 26.35
N ILE A 33 29.97 40.69 27.51
CA ILE A 33 31.19 39.95 27.91
C ILE A 33 30.95 38.42 28.05
N HIS A 34 29.72 38.00 28.40
CA HIS A 34 29.38 36.60 28.64
C HIS A 34 28.49 35.97 27.55
N GLY A 35 28.20 36.70 26.47
CA GLY A 35 27.30 36.25 25.40
C GLY A 35 25.83 36.03 25.84
N PRO A 36 24.91 35.78 24.89
CA PRO A 36 23.50 35.51 25.20
C PRO A 36 23.32 34.07 25.73
N THR A 37 22.82 33.93 26.96
CA THR A 37 22.40 32.64 27.54
C THR A 37 20.87 32.48 27.48
N GLY A 38 20.34 31.29 27.75
CA GLY A 38 18.89 31.03 27.73
C GLY A 38 18.07 31.89 28.69
N GLY A 39 18.68 32.37 29.78
CA GLY A 39 18.05 33.30 30.73
C GLY A 39 18.16 34.78 30.33
N SER A 40 18.94 35.13 29.30
CA SER A 40 19.03 36.51 28.81
C SER A 40 17.74 36.92 28.09
N VAL A 41 17.44 38.23 28.04
CA VAL A 41 16.24 38.74 27.34
C VAL A 41 16.21 38.25 25.88
N LEU A 42 17.36 38.30 25.20
CA LEU A 42 17.46 37.84 23.82
C LEU A 42 17.31 36.31 23.70
N GLY A 43 17.95 35.55 24.60
CA GLY A 43 17.77 34.11 24.69
C GLY A 43 16.31 33.73 24.91
N LEU A 44 15.58 34.44 25.76
CA LEU A 44 14.16 34.24 26.01
C LEU A 44 13.30 34.53 24.77
N ILE A 45 13.59 35.59 24.01
CA ILE A 45 12.92 35.88 22.73
C ILE A 45 13.10 34.72 21.76
N PHE A 46 14.34 34.21 21.61
CA PHE A 46 14.60 33.04 20.77
C PHE A 46 13.90 31.77 21.28
N GLY A 47 13.84 31.58 22.60
CA GLY A 47 13.14 30.46 23.24
C GLY A 47 11.63 30.49 22.98
N ILE A 48 10.99 31.65 23.15
CA ILE A 48 9.55 31.84 22.85
C ILE A 48 9.29 31.64 21.37
N ALA A 49 10.08 32.27 20.49
CA ALA A 49 9.93 32.12 19.04
C ALA A 49 10.10 30.66 18.61
N GLY A 50 11.17 29.99 19.05
CA GLY A 50 11.42 28.57 18.79
C GLY A 50 10.30 27.67 19.31
N SER A 51 9.79 27.95 20.52
CA SER A 51 8.66 27.22 21.12
C SER A 51 7.38 27.35 20.29
N LEU A 52 7.06 28.54 19.79
CA LEU A 52 5.91 28.76 18.91
C LEU A 52 6.04 27.98 17.60
N LEU A 53 7.25 27.93 17.01
CA LEU A 53 7.51 27.13 15.82
C LEU A 53 7.40 25.61 16.10
N MET A 54 7.84 25.16 17.27
CA MET A 54 7.67 23.77 17.71
C MET A 54 6.22 23.39 17.93
N ILE A 55 5.43 24.25 18.57
CA ILE A 55 3.98 24.05 18.74
C ILE A 55 3.30 23.95 17.37
N PHE A 56 3.65 24.83 16.42
CA PHE A 56 3.14 24.73 15.05
C PHE A 56 3.50 23.38 14.41
N ALA A 57 4.74 22.92 14.56
CA ALA A 57 5.20 21.64 14.02
C ALA A 57 4.44 20.45 14.63
N ALA A 58 4.16 20.48 15.94
CA ALA A 58 3.37 19.47 16.64
C ALA A 58 1.88 19.48 16.25
N LEU A 59 1.33 20.66 15.96
CA LEU A 59 -0.07 20.84 15.56
C LEU A 59 -0.41 20.12 14.25
N LEU A 60 0.59 19.83 13.39
CA LEU A 60 0.41 18.96 12.22
C LEU A 60 -0.15 17.57 12.61
N ALA A 61 0.29 17.00 13.73
CA ALA A 61 -0.18 15.69 14.19
C ALA A 61 -1.66 15.73 14.61
N VAL A 62 -2.08 16.83 15.24
CA VAL A 62 -3.49 17.06 15.63
C VAL A 62 -4.35 17.28 14.39
N ARG A 63 -3.90 18.10 13.44
CA ARG A 63 -4.61 18.32 12.17
C ARG A 63 -4.85 17.01 11.42
N LYS A 64 -3.90 16.08 11.43
CA LYS A 64 -4.08 14.75 10.80
C LYS A 64 -5.19 13.93 11.45
N ARG A 65 -5.49 14.16 12.74
CA ARG A 65 -6.59 13.50 13.47
C ARG A 65 -7.94 14.20 13.30
N LEU A 66 -7.96 15.45 12.82
CA LEU A 66 -9.18 16.25 12.62
C LEU A 66 -9.36 16.65 11.15
N PRO A 67 -9.84 15.74 10.27
CA PRO A 67 -9.99 15.99 8.83
C PRO A 67 -10.97 17.11 8.45
N THR A 68 -11.87 17.50 9.34
CA THR A 68 -12.92 18.49 9.08
C THR A 68 -12.45 19.94 9.20
N TRP A 69 -11.24 20.19 9.73
CA TRP A 69 -10.69 21.54 9.85
C TRP A 69 -10.25 22.12 8.50
N ARG A 70 -10.88 23.25 8.11
CA ARG A 70 -10.62 23.97 6.85
C ARG A 70 -9.34 24.83 6.86
N VAL A 71 -8.50 24.75 7.89
CA VAL A 71 -7.31 25.60 8.02
C VAL A 71 -6.17 25.04 7.17
N GLY A 72 -5.96 25.65 5.99
CA GLY A 72 -4.83 25.40 5.09
C GLY A 72 -4.81 24.02 4.42
N SER A 73 -4.12 23.92 3.28
CA SER A 73 -3.96 22.65 2.56
C SER A 73 -2.99 21.71 3.29
N ALA A 74 -3.11 20.39 3.09
CA ALA A 74 -2.18 19.42 3.68
C ALA A 74 -0.72 19.68 3.25
N GLN A 75 -0.53 20.15 2.01
CA GLN A 75 0.78 20.54 1.48
C GLN A 75 1.37 21.75 2.21
N PHE A 76 0.55 22.75 2.55
CA PHE A 76 0.99 23.92 3.31
C PHE A 76 1.53 23.50 4.68
N TRP A 77 0.79 22.68 5.41
CA TRP A 77 1.19 22.22 6.74
C TRP A 77 2.46 21.35 6.72
N LEU A 78 2.60 20.47 5.73
CA LEU A 78 3.80 19.66 5.58
C LEU A 78 5.04 20.52 5.27
N ARG A 79 4.89 21.54 4.39
CA ARG A 79 5.96 22.50 4.09
C ARG A 79 6.32 23.33 5.33
N GLY A 80 5.31 23.85 6.03
CA GLY A 80 5.51 24.60 7.27
C GLY A 80 6.21 23.76 8.33
N HIS A 81 5.80 22.52 8.54
CA HIS A 81 6.46 21.60 9.48
C HIS A 81 7.95 21.41 9.14
N LEU A 82 8.29 21.25 7.85
CA LEU A 82 9.67 21.11 7.41
C LEU A 82 10.49 22.40 7.64
N TRP A 83 10.02 23.55 7.16
CA TRP A 83 10.77 24.81 7.19
C TRP A 83 10.76 25.47 8.57
N LEU A 84 9.61 25.50 9.25
CA LEU A 84 9.51 26.05 10.60
C LEU A 84 10.12 25.11 11.65
N GLY A 85 10.06 23.79 11.43
CA GLY A 85 10.73 22.83 12.31
C GLY A 85 12.26 22.99 12.28
N THR A 86 12.83 23.10 11.07
CA THR A 86 14.28 23.33 10.88
C THR A 86 14.72 24.71 11.35
N LEU A 87 13.94 25.76 11.09
CA LEU A 87 14.18 27.09 11.64
C LEU A 87 14.12 27.10 13.17
N GLY A 88 13.11 26.43 13.75
CA GLY A 88 12.96 26.30 15.20
C GLY A 88 14.15 25.61 15.87
N PHE A 89 14.76 24.62 15.20
CA PHE A 89 15.99 24.00 15.68
C PHE A 89 17.13 25.01 15.85
N VAL A 90 17.33 25.89 14.86
CA VAL A 90 18.39 26.90 14.93
C VAL A 90 18.08 28.00 15.95
N LEU A 91 16.82 28.43 16.07
CA LEU A 91 16.42 29.40 17.10
C LEU A 91 16.61 28.84 18.51
N ILE A 92 16.31 27.56 18.73
CA ILE A 92 16.55 26.90 20.03
C ILE A 92 18.06 26.78 20.32
N LEU A 93 18.90 26.63 19.28
CA LEU A 93 20.36 26.68 19.44
C LEU A 93 20.85 28.07 19.90
N PHE A 94 20.29 29.14 19.34
CA PHE A 94 20.57 30.50 19.81
C PHE A 94 20.02 30.78 21.21
N HIS A 95 18.85 30.21 21.55
CA HIS A 95 18.31 30.26 22.91
C HIS A 95 19.27 29.62 23.92
N ALA A 96 19.80 28.43 23.61
CA ALA A 96 20.75 27.74 24.49
C ALA A 96 22.13 28.42 24.56
N GLY A 97 22.41 29.39 23.69
CA GLY A 97 23.73 30.01 23.59
C GLY A 97 24.84 29.01 23.27
N PHE A 98 24.53 27.94 22.53
CA PHE A 98 25.44 26.82 22.23
C PHE A 98 25.92 26.02 23.45
N HIS A 99 25.28 26.18 24.61
CA HIS A 99 25.60 25.39 25.80
C HIS A 99 24.83 24.06 25.83
N TRP A 100 25.55 23.02 26.25
CA TRP A 100 25.00 21.71 26.56
C TRP A 100 24.69 21.72 28.05
N GLY A 101 23.41 21.79 28.40
CA GLY A 101 22.95 21.92 29.78
C GLY A 101 23.06 20.64 30.60
N GLY A 102 22.11 20.42 31.51
CA GLY A 102 22.01 19.22 32.31
C GLY A 102 21.43 18.02 31.56
N LEU A 103 21.01 17.00 32.30
CA LEU A 103 20.45 15.77 31.72
C LEU A 103 19.21 16.05 30.86
N LEU A 104 18.33 16.92 31.32
CA LEU A 104 17.09 17.28 30.62
C LEU A 104 17.43 17.93 29.26
N GLU A 105 18.32 18.91 29.25
CA GLU A 105 18.73 19.62 28.04
C GLU A 105 19.42 18.69 27.04
N ASN A 106 20.27 17.78 27.53
CA ASN A 106 20.91 16.78 26.67
C ASN A 106 19.89 15.81 26.04
N LEU A 107 18.87 15.38 26.79
CA LEU A 107 17.79 14.56 26.25
C LEU A 107 16.93 15.32 25.23
N LEU A 108 16.68 16.62 25.45
CA LEU A 108 16.05 17.49 24.44
C LEU A 108 16.90 17.56 23.17
N TRP A 109 18.21 17.81 23.28
CA TRP A 109 19.11 17.89 22.14
C TRP A 109 19.13 16.60 21.32
N ILE A 110 19.25 15.45 21.98
CA ILE A 110 19.27 14.14 21.32
C ILE A 110 17.93 13.88 20.63
N SER A 111 16.81 14.04 21.34
CA SER A 111 15.49 13.76 20.77
C SER A 111 15.15 14.71 19.62
N PHE A 112 15.42 16.00 19.77
CA PHE A 112 15.16 16.99 18.73
C PHE A 112 16.07 16.81 17.51
N GLY A 113 17.37 16.57 17.72
CA GLY A 113 18.31 16.23 16.65
C GLY A 113 17.87 14.97 15.88
N LEU A 114 17.45 13.92 16.58
CA LEU A 114 16.94 12.69 15.97
C LEU A 114 15.68 12.95 15.14
N VAL A 115 14.74 13.78 15.64
CA VAL A 115 13.55 14.20 14.89
C VAL A 115 13.92 14.96 13.62
N VAL A 116 14.89 15.88 13.68
CA VAL A 116 15.35 16.64 12.50
C VAL A 116 15.98 15.71 11.46
N VAL A 117 16.93 14.85 11.86
CA VAL A 117 17.62 13.91 10.96
C VAL A 117 16.62 12.94 10.32
N THR A 118 15.75 12.32 11.13
CA THR A 118 14.73 11.40 10.62
C THR A 118 13.68 12.14 9.78
N GLY A 119 13.39 13.41 10.06
CA GLY A 119 12.51 14.26 9.26
C GLY A 119 13.06 14.50 7.85
N PHE A 120 14.35 14.84 7.72
CA PHE A 120 15.02 14.97 6.42
C PHE A 120 15.10 13.63 5.66
N ALA A 121 15.39 12.52 6.36
CA ALA A 121 15.30 11.19 5.77
C ALA A 121 13.88 10.93 5.20
N GLY A 122 12.83 11.37 5.91
CA GLY A 122 11.45 11.31 5.44
C GLY A 122 11.21 12.06 4.13
N VAL A 123 11.75 13.27 4.01
CA VAL A 123 11.69 14.05 2.76
C VAL A 123 12.38 13.30 1.62
N ALA A 124 13.57 12.73 1.87
CA ALA A 124 14.27 11.92 0.87
C ALA A 124 13.44 10.70 0.44
N LEU A 125 12.89 9.94 1.39
CA LEU A 125 12.02 8.80 1.10
C LEU A 125 10.78 9.21 0.28
N GLN A 126 10.12 10.30 0.65
CA GLN A 126 8.94 10.81 -0.07
C GLN A 126 9.25 11.26 -1.49
N GLN A 127 10.49 11.65 -1.79
CA GLN A 127 10.91 12.02 -3.14
C GLN A 127 11.37 10.82 -3.97
N VAL A 128 12.03 9.84 -3.32
CA VAL A 128 12.58 8.66 -3.99
C VAL A 128 11.51 7.62 -4.26
N ILE A 129 10.61 7.34 -3.29
CA ILE A 129 9.61 6.26 -3.41
C ILE A 129 8.68 6.46 -4.61
N PRO A 130 8.05 7.62 -4.86
CA PRO A 130 7.18 7.80 -6.01
C PRO A 130 7.91 7.64 -7.35
N ARG A 131 9.18 8.07 -7.42
CA ARG A 131 10.01 7.83 -8.61
C ARG A 131 10.29 6.35 -8.82
N LEU A 132 10.61 5.62 -7.76
CA LEU A 132 10.87 4.18 -7.85
C LEU A 132 9.62 3.39 -8.19
N LEU A 133 8.45 3.78 -7.67
CA LEU A 133 7.17 3.16 -8.03
C LEU A 133 6.85 3.36 -9.51
N THR A 134 6.90 4.61 -9.99
CA THR A 134 6.62 4.92 -11.40
C THR A 134 7.60 4.31 -12.41
N THR A 135 8.85 4.05 -12.01
CA THR A 135 9.87 3.46 -12.89
C THR A 135 9.98 1.94 -12.79
N ARG A 136 9.75 1.34 -11.61
CA ARG A 136 9.97 -0.09 -11.37
C ARG A 136 8.68 -0.90 -11.21
N VAL A 137 7.53 -0.24 -11.01
CA VAL A 137 6.23 -0.88 -10.78
C VAL A 137 5.20 -0.24 -11.73
N PRO A 138 5.24 -0.55 -13.04
CA PRO A 138 4.27 0.01 -13.99
C PRO A 138 2.83 -0.47 -13.71
N LEU A 139 2.66 -1.67 -13.12
CA LEU A 139 1.36 -2.22 -12.73
C LEU A 139 1.05 -1.91 -11.26
N GLU A 140 0.90 -0.63 -10.91
CA GLU A 140 0.53 -0.25 -9.55
C GLU A 140 -0.91 -0.69 -9.23
N THR A 141 -1.07 -1.45 -8.15
CA THR A 141 -2.37 -1.82 -7.58
C THR A 141 -2.52 -1.27 -6.16
N MET A 142 -3.73 -1.30 -5.60
CA MET A 142 -3.90 -0.97 -4.19
C MET A 142 -3.20 -2.03 -3.32
N VAL A 143 -2.38 -1.59 -2.36
CA VAL A 143 -1.59 -2.48 -1.50
C VAL A 143 -2.46 -3.51 -0.77
N ALA A 144 -3.67 -3.12 -0.37
CA ALA A 144 -4.63 -4.01 0.28
C ALA A 144 -5.14 -5.14 -0.65
N GLN A 145 -5.08 -4.95 -1.97
CA GLN A 145 -5.51 -5.94 -2.97
C GLN A 145 -4.39 -6.91 -3.38
N ILE A 146 -3.13 -6.60 -3.06
CA ILE A 146 -1.99 -7.47 -3.41
C ILE A 146 -2.18 -8.92 -2.95
N PRO A 147 -2.65 -9.22 -1.72
CA PRO A 147 -2.87 -10.61 -1.30
C PRO A 147 -3.90 -11.33 -2.18
N PHE A 148 -5.00 -10.65 -2.51
CA PHE A 148 -6.04 -11.19 -3.39
C PHE A 148 -5.48 -11.49 -4.79
N LEU A 149 -4.82 -10.51 -5.42
CA LEU A 149 -4.23 -10.67 -6.75
C LEU A 149 -3.19 -11.79 -6.79
N SER A 150 -2.39 -11.93 -5.73
CA SER A 150 -1.38 -12.99 -5.62
C SER A 150 -2.01 -14.39 -5.62
N ARG A 151 -3.13 -14.57 -4.90
CA ARG A 151 -3.89 -15.83 -4.87
C ARG A 151 -4.59 -16.11 -6.19
N THR A 152 -5.13 -15.08 -6.84
CA THR A 152 -5.68 -15.16 -8.19
C THR A 152 -4.62 -15.59 -9.22
N MET A 153 -3.42 -15.00 -9.18
CA MET A 153 -2.30 -15.42 -10.04
C MET A 153 -1.86 -16.85 -9.76
N GLN A 154 -1.81 -17.27 -8.49
CA GLN A 154 -1.50 -18.64 -8.11
C GLN A 154 -2.48 -19.63 -8.77
N PHE A 155 -3.79 -19.37 -8.70
CA PHE A 155 -4.78 -20.23 -9.36
C PHE A 155 -4.66 -20.22 -10.89
N ARG A 156 -4.39 -19.07 -11.51
CA ARG A 156 -4.16 -19.00 -12.97
C ARG A 156 -2.93 -19.79 -13.39
N ALA A 157 -1.85 -19.74 -12.61
CA ALA A 157 -0.66 -20.55 -12.84
C ALA A 157 -0.97 -22.05 -12.69
N ASP A 158 -1.73 -22.44 -11.65
CA ASP A 158 -2.19 -23.81 -11.43
C ASP A 158 -3.04 -24.29 -12.64
N GLN A 159 -3.94 -23.46 -13.20
CA GLN A 159 -4.68 -23.75 -14.43
C GLN A 159 -3.79 -23.94 -15.66
N LEU A 160 -2.76 -23.11 -15.84
CA LEU A 160 -1.86 -23.19 -17.01
C LEU A 160 -1.07 -24.49 -17.02
N VAL A 161 -0.58 -24.90 -15.85
CA VAL A 161 0.21 -26.13 -15.69
C VAL A 161 -0.72 -27.34 -15.78
N ALA A 162 -1.88 -27.30 -15.15
CA ALA A 162 -2.82 -28.43 -15.18
C ALA A 162 -3.33 -28.78 -16.58
N LYS A 163 -3.49 -27.77 -17.45
CA LYS A 163 -3.86 -27.97 -18.86
C LYS A 163 -2.83 -28.78 -19.65
N GLN A 164 -1.54 -28.67 -19.30
CA GLN A 164 -0.46 -29.34 -20.01
C GLN A 164 -0.02 -30.63 -19.31
N ALA A 165 0.21 -30.57 -18.00
CA ALA A 165 0.80 -31.66 -17.22
C ALA A 165 -0.20 -32.48 -16.39
N GLY A 166 -1.50 -32.22 -16.59
CA GLY A 166 -2.56 -32.88 -15.84
C GLY A 166 -2.75 -32.33 -14.43
N VAL A 167 -3.69 -32.93 -13.73
CA VAL A 167 -4.20 -32.47 -12.44
C VAL A 167 -3.09 -32.40 -11.36
N LEU A 168 -3.12 -31.36 -10.54
CA LEU A 168 -2.13 -31.08 -9.49
C LEU A 168 -2.57 -31.64 -8.14
N ASP A 169 -1.72 -32.42 -7.48
CA ASP A 169 -1.92 -32.90 -6.11
C ASP A 169 -1.31 -31.93 -5.10
N VAL A 170 -2.03 -30.84 -4.83
CA VAL A 170 -1.59 -29.75 -3.94
C VAL A 170 -2.78 -29.21 -3.15
N ASP A 171 -2.55 -28.73 -1.92
CA ASP A 171 -3.60 -28.09 -1.13
C ASP A 171 -4.15 -26.85 -1.83
N TYR A 172 -5.45 -26.86 -2.13
CA TYR A 172 -6.17 -25.79 -2.81
C TYR A 172 -7.29 -25.19 -1.94
N GLU A 173 -7.45 -25.62 -0.69
CA GLU A 173 -8.59 -25.22 0.15
C GLU A 173 -8.61 -23.70 0.36
N SER A 174 -7.44 -23.14 0.67
CA SER A 174 -7.24 -21.70 0.80
C SER A 174 -7.43 -20.90 -0.50
N LEU A 175 -7.43 -21.57 -1.66
CA LEU A 175 -7.58 -20.96 -2.98
C LEU A 175 -9.02 -20.98 -3.50
N LYS A 176 -9.92 -21.79 -2.94
CA LYS A 176 -11.32 -21.91 -3.37
C LYS A 176 -12.02 -20.56 -3.63
N PRO A 177 -12.04 -19.59 -2.69
CA PRO A 177 -12.77 -18.33 -2.93
C PRO A 177 -12.17 -17.50 -4.08
N PHE A 178 -10.85 -17.59 -4.28
CA PHE A 178 -10.16 -16.89 -5.36
C PHE A 178 -10.36 -17.59 -6.70
N ALA A 179 -10.36 -18.93 -6.69
CA ALA A 179 -10.61 -19.75 -7.87
C ALA A 179 -12.02 -19.52 -8.41
N GLU A 180 -13.02 -19.47 -7.52
CA GLU A 180 -14.40 -19.20 -7.89
C GLU A 180 -14.56 -17.84 -8.57
N GLU A 181 -13.96 -16.80 -7.98
CA GLU A 181 -13.99 -15.45 -8.56
C GLU A 181 -13.29 -15.39 -9.92
N VAL A 182 -12.15 -16.05 -10.09
CA VAL A 182 -11.45 -16.12 -11.39
C VAL A 182 -12.32 -16.82 -12.44
N LEU A 183 -12.95 -17.94 -12.09
CA LEU A 183 -13.79 -18.69 -13.02
C LEU A 183 -15.08 -17.94 -13.38
N LYS A 184 -15.66 -17.19 -12.42
CA LYS A 184 -16.76 -16.24 -12.67
C LYS A 184 -16.33 -15.15 -13.65
N GLN A 185 -15.18 -14.54 -13.43
CA GLN A 185 -14.61 -13.51 -14.33
C GLN A 185 -14.34 -14.03 -15.74
N GLN A 186 -13.86 -15.28 -15.86
CA GLN A 186 -13.66 -15.95 -17.14
C GLN A 186 -14.97 -16.37 -17.84
N ARG A 187 -16.14 -16.19 -17.18
CA ARG A 187 -17.46 -16.65 -17.65
C ARG A 187 -17.53 -18.15 -17.93
N VAL A 188 -16.73 -18.93 -17.21
CA VAL A 188 -16.70 -20.39 -17.32
C VAL A 188 -17.83 -20.99 -16.46
N LEU A 189 -18.09 -20.40 -15.30
CA LEU A 189 -19.19 -20.81 -14.41
C LEU A 189 -20.52 -20.30 -14.95
N LYS A 190 -21.32 -21.21 -15.50
CA LYS A 190 -22.71 -20.93 -15.89
C LYS A 190 -23.66 -21.17 -14.72
N ARG A 191 -23.36 -22.15 -13.87
CA ARG A 191 -24.08 -22.47 -12.63
C ARG A 191 -23.08 -22.61 -11.49
N GLU A 192 -23.53 -22.35 -10.26
CA GLU A 192 -22.70 -22.54 -9.06
C GLU A 192 -22.27 -24.01 -8.88
N SER A 193 -23.12 -24.96 -9.29
CA SER A 193 -22.82 -26.40 -9.30
C SER A 193 -21.66 -26.81 -10.19
N ASP A 194 -21.24 -25.96 -11.13
CA ASP A 194 -20.15 -26.25 -12.06
C ASP A 194 -18.78 -26.01 -11.41
N PHE A 195 -18.73 -25.29 -10.28
CA PHE A 195 -17.48 -24.94 -9.61
C PHE A 195 -16.61 -26.14 -9.22
N PRO A 196 -17.12 -27.17 -8.52
CA PRO A 196 -16.34 -28.37 -8.21
C PRO A 196 -15.82 -29.08 -9.47
N LYS A 197 -16.59 -29.07 -10.57
CA LYS A 197 -16.20 -29.70 -11.84
C LYS A 197 -15.04 -28.97 -12.50
N GLU A 198 -15.09 -27.64 -12.54
CA GLU A 198 -13.98 -26.83 -13.07
C GLU A 198 -12.74 -26.92 -12.18
N LEU A 199 -12.92 -27.02 -10.86
CA LEU A 199 -11.82 -27.17 -9.92
C LEU A 199 -11.14 -28.54 -10.04
N ALA A 200 -11.90 -29.61 -10.29
CA ALA A 200 -11.39 -30.96 -10.53
C ALA A 200 -10.54 -31.09 -11.81
N LYS A 201 -10.65 -30.14 -12.75
CA LYS A 201 -9.74 -30.06 -13.91
C LYS A 201 -8.34 -29.56 -13.53
N VAL A 202 -8.20 -28.92 -12.37
CA VAL A 202 -6.95 -28.29 -11.92
C VAL A 202 -6.32 -29.07 -10.77
N TYR A 203 -7.13 -29.49 -9.78
CA TYR A 203 -6.64 -30.12 -8.56
C TYR A 203 -7.14 -31.54 -8.36
N ALA A 204 -6.29 -32.37 -7.76
CA ALA A 204 -6.62 -33.73 -7.42
C ALA A 204 -7.53 -33.73 -6.18
N ASN A 205 -8.26 -34.83 -5.97
CA ASN A 205 -9.05 -35.04 -4.75
C ASN A 205 -10.12 -33.96 -4.49
N VAL A 206 -10.74 -33.42 -5.54
CA VAL A 206 -11.89 -32.52 -5.42
C VAL A 206 -13.17 -33.32 -5.21
N PRO A 207 -13.89 -33.17 -4.08
CA PRO A 207 -15.16 -33.84 -3.87
C PRO A 207 -16.19 -33.35 -4.90
N LEU A 208 -16.68 -34.26 -5.75
CA LEU A 208 -17.72 -33.97 -6.73
C LEU A 208 -19.12 -34.27 -6.15
N PRO A 209 -20.14 -33.45 -6.43
CA PRO A 209 -21.50 -33.72 -5.99
C PRO A 209 -22.02 -35.04 -6.60
N GLU A 210 -22.70 -35.84 -5.78
CA GLU A 210 -23.07 -37.25 -6.02
C GLU A 210 -23.84 -37.52 -7.33
N ALA A 211 -24.44 -36.49 -7.94
CA ALA A 211 -25.21 -36.61 -9.18
C ALA A 211 -24.40 -37.12 -10.40
N ASP A 212 -23.07 -37.01 -10.37
CA ASP A 212 -22.19 -37.48 -11.46
C ASP A 212 -21.30 -38.69 -11.09
N ALA A 213 -21.40 -39.21 -9.86
CA ALA A 213 -20.62 -40.38 -9.40
C ALA A 213 -21.08 -41.72 -10.02
N LYS A 214 -22.13 -41.72 -10.84
CA LYS A 214 -22.62 -42.90 -11.58
C LYS A 214 -22.11 -42.91 -13.02
N LYS A 215 -20.89 -43.39 -13.22
CA LYS A 215 -20.54 -44.19 -14.40
C LYS A 215 -19.82 -45.46 -13.90
N PRO A 216 -20.47 -46.64 -13.94
CA PRO A 216 -19.93 -47.84 -13.31
C PRO A 216 -18.80 -48.43 -14.14
N THR A 217 -17.59 -48.49 -13.58
CA THR A 217 -16.67 -49.59 -13.87
C THR A 217 -17.17 -50.81 -13.09
N ALA A 218 -17.46 -51.88 -13.82
CA ALA A 218 -18.06 -53.13 -13.33
C ALA A 218 -17.16 -53.86 -12.30
N PRO A 219 -17.75 -54.70 -11.42
CA PRO A 219 -17.09 -55.25 -10.24
C PRO A 219 -16.43 -56.62 -10.52
N ALA A 220 -15.35 -56.92 -9.80
CA ALA A 220 -14.85 -58.29 -9.64
C ALA A 220 -15.17 -58.79 -8.21
N ALA A 221 -15.87 -59.93 -8.19
CA ALA A 221 -16.29 -60.76 -7.05
C ALA A 221 -15.17 -61.02 -6.01
N ALA A 222 -15.42 -60.85 -4.71
CA ALA A 222 -16.04 -61.79 -3.75
C ALA A 222 -15.18 -63.04 -3.44
N VAL A 223 -14.73 -63.16 -2.17
CA VAL A 223 -14.57 -64.45 -1.47
C VAL A 223 -14.91 -64.24 0.01
N GLU A 224 -15.87 -65.02 0.50
CA GLU A 224 -16.35 -65.11 1.88
C GLU A 224 -15.40 -65.93 2.79
N THR A 225 -15.53 -65.70 4.10
CA THR A 225 -14.92 -66.38 5.27
C THR A 225 -15.58 -67.78 5.50
N PRO A 226 -15.43 -68.58 6.62
CA PRO A 226 -14.80 -68.39 7.96
C PRO A 226 -14.20 -69.74 8.55
N PRO A 227 -14.21 -70.13 9.87
CA PRO A 227 -14.27 -69.43 11.17
C PRO A 227 -13.27 -69.94 12.27
N ALA A 228 -13.26 -69.23 13.42
CA ALA A 228 -13.18 -69.70 14.82
C ALA A 228 -11.83 -69.80 15.62
N ALA A 229 -11.80 -68.97 16.69
CA ALA A 229 -11.61 -69.29 18.12
C ALA A 229 -10.24 -69.17 18.85
N LYS A 230 -10.36 -68.46 20.00
CA LYS A 230 -9.72 -68.61 21.34
C LYS A 230 -8.34 -67.97 21.67
N ALA A 231 -8.46 -66.93 22.51
CA ALA A 231 -7.97 -66.81 23.90
C ALA A 231 -6.50 -66.42 24.24
N ALA A 232 -6.46 -65.53 25.25
CA ALA A 232 -5.49 -65.39 26.35
C ALA A 232 -4.39 -64.32 26.28
N GLY A 233 -4.53 -63.31 27.14
CA GLY A 233 -3.58 -62.99 28.23
C GLY A 233 -2.49 -61.94 27.98
N GLY A 234 -2.37 -60.99 28.92
CA GLY A 234 -1.10 -60.28 29.18
C GLY A 234 -1.22 -58.79 29.47
N GLU A 235 -0.99 -58.41 30.72
CA GLU A 235 -1.13 -57.08 31.33
C GLU A 235 -0.02 -56.06 30.96
N SER A 236 -0.38 -54.77 31.12
CA SER A 236 0.27 -53.79 32.03
C SER A 236 0.94 -52.52 31.46
N ALA A 237 0.77 -51.46 32.28
CA ALA A 237 1.44 -50.15 32.38
C ALA A 237 1.11 -49.05 31.34
N VAL A 238 0.23 -48.09 31.61
CA VAL A 238 0.36 -46.88 32.48
C VAL A 238 1.04 -45.69 31.80
N SER A 239 0.26 -44.70 31.35
CA SER A 239 0.22 -43.36 31.96
C SER A 239 -0.72 -42.42 31.19
N ALA A 240 -1.71 -41.91 31.92
CA ALA A 240 -2.66 -40.89 31.54
C ALA A 240 -2.20 -39.51 32.02
N SER A 241 -2.69 -38.44 31.38
CA SER A 241 -3.16 -37.23 32.06
C SER A 241 -3.93 -36.37 31.04
N THR A 242 -5.27 -36.35 31.10
CA THR A 242 -6.16 -35.33 31.76
C THR A 242 -6.44 -34.12 30.84
N ASN A 243 -7.63 -33.55 30.65
CA ASN A 243 -9.01 -33.62 31.18
C ASN A 243 -9.91 -32.69 30.27
N PRO A 244 -11.19 -32.37 30.52
CA PRO A 244 -12.42 -33.18 30.42
C PRO A 244 -13.59 -32.56 29.58
N ASN A 245 -14.58 -33.43 29.33
CA ASN A 245 -16.05 -33.28 29.11
C ASN A 245 -16.74 -31.98 29.58
N ALA A 246 -17.72 -31.39 28.85
CA ALA A 246 -19.10 -31.82 28.51
C ALA A 246 -20.20 -31.32 29.48
N LEU A 247 -21.32 -30.91 28.85
CA LEU A 247 -22.60 -30.31 29.26
C LEU A 247 -23.34 -30.96 30.46
N PRO A 248 -24.37 -30.33 31.11
CA PRO A 248 -25.75 -30.25 30.55
C PRO A 248 -26.66 -29.07 31.01
N ALA A 249 -27.90 -29.11 30.50
CA ALA A 249 -28.97 -28.10 30.46
C ALA A 249 -29.93 -28.03 31.67
N ALA A 250 -30.67 -26.91 31.83
CA ALA A 250 -32.13 -26.83 32.04
C ALA A 250 -32.63 -25.39 32.30
N GLU A 251 -33.80 -25.08 31.74
CA GLU A 251 -34.64 -23.85 31.79
C GLU A 251 -35.48 -23.75 33.10
N PRO A 252 -36.21 -22.64 33.45
CA PRO A 252 -37.42 -22.21 32.72
C PRO A 252 -37.87 -20.70 32.75
N ALA A 253 -38.73 -20.38 31.77
CA ALA A 253 -39.94 -19.53 31.73
C ALA A 253 -39.97 -18.01 32.13
N GLY A 254 -40.58 -17.20 31.24
CA GLY A 254 -41.33 -15.97 31.62
C GLY A 254 -41.46 -14.88 30.53
N GLU A 255 -42.70 -14.71 30.02
CA GLU A 255 -43.32 -13.53 29.37
C GLU A 255 -42.88 -12.99 27.98
N GLN A 256 -43.83 -13.02 27.04
CA GLN A 256 -43.91 -12.22 25.81
C GLN A 256 -44.88 -11.04 26.05
N PRO A 257 -44.77 -9.89 25.35
CA PRO A 257 -45.76 -9.69 24.28
C PRO A 257 -45.35 -8.83 23.07
N ALA A 258 -46.08 -9.11 21.99
CA ALA A 258 -46.68 -8.20 20.99
C ALA A 258 -45.83 -7.50 19.90
N ALA A 259 -46.32 -7.71 18.68
CA ALA A 259 -45.92 -7.21 17.38
C ALA A 259 -45.89 -5.68 17.21
N ALA A 260 -44.88 -5.20 16.47
CA ALA A 260 -44.92 -3.96 15.72
C ALA A 260 -44.16 -4.10 14.38
N THR A 261 -44.75 -3.55 13.34
CA THR A 261 -44.47 -3.58 11.90
C THR A 261 -43.01 -3.26 11.51
N PRO A 262 -42.42 -3.88 10.46
CA PRO A 262 -41.08 -3.50 10.02
C PRO A 262 -41.12 -2.20 9.21
N GLU A 263 -40.49 -1.15 9.72
CA GLU A 263 -40.17 0.05 8.95
C GLU A 263 -39.25 -0.30 7.78
N LYS A 264 -39.73 -0.01 6.57
CA LYS A 264 -38.98 -0.12 5.31
C LYS A 264 -37.80 0.85 5.32
N LYS A 265 -36.59 0.34 5.61
CA LYS A 265 -35.35 1.11 5.41
C LYS A 265 -35.16 1.37 3.91
N LEU A 266 -35.27 2.63 3.49
CA LEU A 266 -35.09 3.05 2.10
C LEU A 266 -33.69 2.69 1.60
N SER A 267 -33.64 2.22 0.35
CA SER A 267 -32.40 1.83 -0.32
C SER A 267 -31.48 3.05 -0.53
N PRO A 268 -30.15 2.85 -0.60
CA PRO A 268 -29.19 3.94 -0.81
C PRO A 268 -29.45 4.81 -2.05
N LEU A 269 -30.14 4.26 -3.07
CA LEU A 269 -30.51 4.99 -4.28
C LEU A 269 -31.66 5.98 -4.06
N GLU A 270 -32.66 5.62 -3.25
CA GLU A 270 -33.76 6.52 -2.92
C GLU A 270 -33.27 7.69 -2.06
N GLN A 271 -32.26 7.47 -1.20
CA GLN A 271 -31.61 8.53 -0.43
C GLN A 271 -30.79 9.48 -1.31
N MET A 272 -30.17 8.98 -2.39
CA MET A 272 -29.49 9.84 -3.38
C MET A 272 -30.49 10.66 -4.20
N GLN A 273 -31.61 10.07 -4.59
CA GLN A 273 -32.66 10.76 -5.35
C GLN A 273 -33.33 11.86 -4.51
N ALA A 274 -33.60 11.61 -3.22
CA ALA A 274 -34.11 12.62 -2.30
C ALA A 274 -33.14 13.80 -2.12
N LYS A 275 -31.82 13.54 -2.08
CA LYS A 275 -30.78 14.60 -2.02
C LYS A 275 -30.67 15.41 -3.32
N LEU A 276 -30.83 14.76 -4.48
CA LEU A 276 -30.85 15.45 -5.78
C LEU A 276 -32.10 16.30 -5.97
N ALA A 277 -33.26 15.85 -5.46
CA ALA A 277 -34.49 16.64 -5.45
C ALA A 277 -34.38 17.88 -4.55
N ALA A 278 -33.78 17.74 -3.37
CA ALA A 278 -33.53 18.86 -2.45
C ALA A 278 -32.56 19.91 -3.03
N ALA A 279 -31.55 19.49 -3.77
CA ALA A 279 -30.60 20.39 -4.43
C ALA A 279 -31.21 21.15 -5.63
N LYS A 280 -32.25 20.60 -6.26
CA LYS A 280 -32.95 21.26 -7.38
C LYS A 280 -33.91 22.36 -6.89
N ALA A 281 -34.42 22.25 -5.66
CA ALA A 281 -35.33 23.23 -5.06
C ALA A 281 -34.63 24.50 -4.55
N THR A 282 -33.29 24.56 -4.51
CA THR A 282 -32.53 25.69 -3.93
C THR A 282 -31.94 26.67 -4.96
N SER A 283 -32.31 26.56 -6.24
CA SER A 283 -31.74 27.39 -7.33
C SER A 283 -32.74 28.27 -8.09
N VAL A 284 -33.94 28.49 -7.53
CA VAL A 284 -34.94 29.39 -8.11
C VAL A 284 -35.49 30.30 -7.02
N ASP A 285 -34.70 31.27 -6.57
CA ASP A 285 -35.23 32.60 -6.19
C ASP A 285 -34.08 33.63 -5.99
N LYS A 286 -33.83 34.46 -7.00
CA LYS A 286 -33.62 35.92 -6.85
C LYS A 286 -33.33 36.58 -8.19
N THR A 287 -34.33 37.25 -8.71
CA THR A 287 -34.30 38.19 -9.83
C THR A 287 -33.80 39.57 -9.40
N ALA A 288 -33.14 40.23 -10.36
CA ALA A 288 -33.17 41.66 -10.69
C ALA A 288 -32.63 42.70 -9.68
N GLU A 289 -31.57 43.41 -10.10
CA GLU A 289 -31.67 44.86 -10.34
C GLU A 289 -30.56 45.38 -11.29
N THR A 290 -30.95 46.33 -12.12
CA THR A 290 -30.26 46.99 -13.25
C THR A 290 -29.47 48.24 -12.81
N HIS A 291 -28.35 48.57 -13.49
CA HIS A 291 -28.11 49.84 -14.22
C HIS A 291 -26.62 50.07 -14.64
N LYS A 292 -26.40 50.00 -15.97
CA LYS A 292 -25.57 50.82 -16.91
C LYS A 292 -24.07 51.19 -16.71
N PRO A 293 -23.35 51.52 -17.83
CA PRO A 293 -21.94 51.22 -18.04
C PRO A 293 -21.04 52.46 -18.24
N LEU A 294 -19.72 52.25 -18.32
CA LEU A 294 -18.76 53.20 -18.89
C LEU A 294 -17.77 52.47 -19.81
N THR A 295 -17.91 52.74 -21.09
CA THR A 295 -16.95 52.50 -22.17
C THR A 295 -16.01 53.70 -22.29
N VAL A 296 -14.69 53.48 -22.40
CA VAL A 296 -13.76 54.35 -23.16
C VAL A 296 -12.73 53.46 -23.86
N GLU A 297 -12.33 53.92 -25.03
CA GLU A 297 -11.79 53.24 -26.20
C GLU A 297 -10.32 52.77 -26.19
N LYS A 298 -10.11 51.68 -26.93
CA LYS A 298 -9.19 51.49 -28.07
C LYS A 298 -8.00 52.46 -28.24
N SER A 299 -6.81 51.87 -28.38
CA SER A 299 -5.85 52.27 -29.42
C SER A 299 -5.04 51.06 -29.91
N ALA A 300 -5.14 50.84 -31.22
CA ALA A 300 -4.22 50.05 -32.05
C ALA A 300 -2.91 50.87 -32.25
N ALA A 301 -1.78 50.44 -32.80
CA ALA A 301 -1.31 49.27 -33.52
C ALA A 301 0.24 49.31 -33.45
N VAL A 302 0.92 48.27 -33.94
CA VAL A 302 2.06 48.30 -34.89
C VAL A 302 2.96 47.08 -34.66
N GLU A 303 2.95 46.20 -35.66
CA GLU A 303 3.94 45.15 -35.94
C GLU A 303 5.15 45.79 -36.68
N PRO A 304 6.36 45.22 -36.65
CA PRO A 304 6.69 44.24 -37.71
C PRO A 304 7.69 43.11 -37.34
N ALA A 305 7.61 42.06 -38.18
CA ALA A 305 8.69 41.23 -38.73
C ALA A 305 9.48 40.22 -37.85
N ALA A 306 9.00 38.97 -37.92
CA ALA A 306 9.69 37.73 -38.31
C ALA A 306 11.20 37.52 -38.01
N THR A 307 11.49 36.51 -37.17
CA THR A 307 12.61 35.54 -37.32
C THR A 307 12.22 34.16 -36.74
N ASP A 308 12.81 33.13 -37.33
CA ASP A 308 12.53 31.68 -37.33
C ASP A 308 12.50 30.89 -35.99
N LYS A 309 11.49 29.98 -35.89
CA LYS A 309 11.46 28.56 -35.38
C LYS A 309 11.80 28.23 -33.89
N PRO A 310 11.34 27.08 -33.31
CA PRO A 310 10.18 26.20 -33.54
C PRO A 310 9.18 26.14 -32.35
N ALA A 311 7.96 25.70 -32.65
CA ALA A 311 6.86 25.51 -31.72
C ALA A 311 7.07 24.37 -30.68
N PRO A 312 6.51 24.49 -29.46
CA PRO A 312 6.54 23.47 -28.42
C PRO A 312 5.57 22.30 -28.72
N PRO A 313 5.92 21.04 -28.39
CA PRO A 313 5.00 19.93 -28.60
C PRO A 313 3.82 20.02 -27.62
N ALA A 314 2.62 19.92 -28.19
CA ALA A 314 1.36 19.91 -27.47
C ALA A 314 1.27 18.72 -26.49
N VAL A 315 1.13 19.05 -25.20
CA VAL A 315 0.84 18.10 -24.13
C VAL A 315 -0.62 17.66 -24.26
N LYS A 316 -0.85 16.42 -24.71
CA LYS A 316 -2.18 15.79 -24.68
C LYS A 316 -2.52 15.34 -23.26
N LYS A 317 -3.72 15.70 -22.80
CA LYS A 317 -4.35 15.27 -21.53
C LYS A 317 -4.45 13.74 -21.46
N PRO A 318 -4.30 13.12 -20.28
CA PRO A 318 -4.55 11.70 -20.11
C PRO A 318 -6.06 11.43 -20.09
N SER A 319 -6.49 10.40 -20.80
CA SER A 319 -7.85 9.85 -20.73
C SER A 319 -7.77 8.32 -20.76
N PRO A 320 -8.79 7.65 -20.21
CA PRO A 320 -8.61 6.45 -19.40
C PRO A 320 -8.89 5.16 -20.19
N VAL A 321 -8.53 4.02 -19.59
CA VAL A 321 -8.96 2.65 -19.93
C VAL A 321 -8.45 2.12 -21.28
N VAL A 322 -7.52 1.15 -21.21
CA VAL A 322 -7.14 0.29 -22.33
C VAL A 322 -8.31 -0.64 -22.67
N LYS A 323 -8.90 -0.45 -23.85
CA LYS A 323 -9.63 -1.47 -24.63
C LYS A 323 -8.66 -2.10 -25.64
N PRO A 324 -8.87 -3.36 -26.04
CA PRO A 324 -7.91 -4.13 -26.82
C PRO A 324 -7.77 -3.61 -28.25
N THR A 325 -6.53 -3.40 -28.68
CA THR A 325 -6.18 -3.02 -30.05
C THR A 325 -6.48 -4.18 -31.00
N VAL A 326 -7.34 -3.93 -31.98
CA VAL A 326 -7.47 -4.74 -33.20
C VAL A 326 -6.37 -4.28 -34.15
N GLU A 327 -5.38 -5.14 -34.42
CA GLU A 327 -4.42 -4.94 -35.51
C GLU A 327 -4.96 -5.50 -36.84
N LYS A 328 -4.88 -4.71 -37.92
CA LYS A 328 -5.12 -5.12 -39.32
C LYS A 328 -3.79 -5.61 -39.93
N PRO A 329 -3.83 -6.48 -40.96
CA PRO A 329 -2.82 -7.51 -41.19
C PRO A 329 -1.57 -7.00 -41.91
N VAL A 330 -0.41 -7.39 -41.38
CA VAL A 330 0.87 -7.35 -42.09
C VAL A 330 1.04 -8.65 -42.89
N ALA A 331 1.59 -8.50 -44.09
CA ALA A 331 1.68 -9.48 -45.16
C ALA A 331 2.11 -10.89 -44.72
N ALA A 332 1.43 -11.89 -45.30
CA ALA A 332 1.68 -13.31 -45.10
C ALA A 332 3.05 -13.71 -45.68
N THR A 333 3.99 -14.03 -44.80
CA THR A 333 5.10 -14.94 -45.11
C THR A 333 4.57 -16.38 -45.15
N PRO A 334 5.09 -17.26 -46.03
CA PRO A 334 4.52 -18.60 -46.20
C PRO A 334 4.61 -19.40 -44.92
N LYS A 335 3.46 -19.89 -44.42
CA LYS A 335 3.41 -20.89 -43.36
C LYS A 335 4.19 -22.11 -43.81
N ALA A 336 5.31 -22.38 -43.14
CA ALA A 336 5.93 -23.70 -43.16
C ALA A 336 4.86 -24.73 -42.72
N PRO A 337 4.84 -25.93 -43.31
CA PRO A 337 3.80 -26.91 -43.04
C PRO A 337 3.80 -27.27 -41.56
N VAL A 338 2.63 -27.18 -40.93
CA VAL A 338 2.36 -27.68 -39.59
C VAL A 338 2.64 -29.18 -39.61
N LYS A 339 3.85 -29.56 -39.20
CA LYS A 339 4.14 -30.93 -38.80
C LYS A 339 3.27 -31.19 -37.59
N THR A 340 2.49 -32.26 -37.66
CA THR A 340 1.74 -32.86 -36.56
C THR A 340 2.60 -32.84 -35.31
N ALA A 341 2.17 -32.08 -34.30
CA ALA A 341 2.77 -32.05 -32.97
C ALA A 341 2.96 -33.49 -32.49
N ALA A 342 4.22 -33.89 -32.29
CA ALA A 342 4.51 -35.17 -31.65
C ALA A 342 4.01 -35.07 -30.20
N PRO A 343 3.34 -36.10 -29.65
CA PRO A 343 2.89 -36.07 -28.26
C PRO A 343 4.05 -35.70 -27.34
N VAL A 344 3.89 -34.62 -26.56
CA VAL A 344 4.91 -34.19 -25.60
C VAL A 344 5.21 -35.34 -24.64
N PRO A 345 6.50 -35.73 -24.45
CA PRO A 345 6.87 -36.80 -23.55
C PRO A 345 6.36 -36.54 -22.11
N PRO A 346 5.78 -37.55 -21.43
CA PRO A 346 5.21 -37.37 -20.09
C PRO A 346 6.26 -36.98 -19.05
N ALA A 347 7.53 -37.34 -19.26
CA ALA A 347 8.64 -36.93 -18.40
C ALA A 347 8.83 -35.41 -18.35
N LEU A 348 8.72 -34.73 -19.50
CA LEU A 348 8.89 -33.27 -19.62
C LEU A 348 7.70 -32.53 -19.00
N LEU A 349 6.50 -33.10 -19.12
CA LEU A 349 5.31 -32.60 -18.42
C LEU A 349 5.45 -32.73 -16.90
N ALA A 350 6.03 -33.84 -16.42
CA ALA A 350 6.32 -34.03 -14.99
C ALA A 350 7.36 -33.04 -14.46
N GLU A 351 8.38 -32.72 -15.26
CA GLU A 351 9.39 -31.70 -14.92
C GLU A 351 8.77 -30.30 -14.80
N LEU A 352 7.94 -29.88 -15.76
CA LEU A 352 7.21 -28.61 -15.69
C LEU A 352 6.34 -28.55 -14.43
N ARG A 353 5.65 -29.64 -14.11
CA ARG A 353 4.81 -29.75 -12.92
C ARG A 353 5.62 -29.65 -11.64
N ASP A 354 6.75 -30.35 -11.54
CA ASP A 354 7.62 -30.32 -10.35
C ASP A 354 8.22 -28.92 -10.14
N PHE A 355 8.71 -28.29 -11.22
CA PHE A 355 9.19 -26.91 -11.19
C PHE A 355 8.10 -25.95 -10.70
N HIS A 356 6.88 -26.08 -11.23
CA HIS A 356 5.76 -25.23 -10.81
C HIS A 356 5.43 -25.41 -9.33
N ILE A 357 5.26 -26.66 -8.87
CA ILE A 357 4.87 -26.96 -7.48
C ILE A 357 5.96 -26.52 -6.49
N ARG A 358 7.24 -26.71 -6.81
CA ARG A 358 8.35 -26.40 -5.90
C ARG A 358 8.82 -24.96 -5.93
N VAL A 359 8.70 -24.27 -7.07
CA VAL A 359 9.33 -22.96 -7.28
C VAL A 359 8.30 -21.87 -7.55
N VAL A 360 7.45 -22.03 -8.56
CA VAL A 360 6.52 -20.97 -8.98
C VAL A 360 5.37 -20.79 -7.98
N ARG A 361 4.74 -21.89 -7.57
CA ARG A 361 3.57 -21.86 -6.70
C ARG A 361 3.87 -21.26 -5.31
N PRO A 362 4.98 -21.59 -4.62
CA PRO A 362 5.35 -20.96 -3.35
C PRO A 362 5.71 -19.48 -3.50
N PHE A 363 6.29 -19.09 -4.64
CA PHE A 363 6.60 -17.69 -4.94
C PHE A 363 5.33 -16.84 -5.10
N LEU A 364 4.34 -17.35 -5.84
CA LEU A 364 3.06 -16.66 -6.03
C LEU A 364 2.27 -16.57 -4.71
N SER A 365 2.25 -17.64 -3.90
CA SER A 365 1.48 -17.66 -2.64
C SER A 365 2.06 -16.72 -1.59
N ASN A 366 3.33 -16.90 -1.23
CA ASN A 366 3.93 -16.23 -0.08
C ASN A 366 4.63 -14.94 -0.47
N GLY A 367 5.30 -14.88 -1.63
CA GLY A 367 6.00 -13.72 -2.19
C GLY A 367 7.09 -13.08 -1.32
N ARG A 368 7.16 -13.41 -0.04
CA ARG A 368 7.98 -12.76 0.99
C ARG A 368 9.10 -13.66 1.49
N SER A 369 9.64 -14.54 0.65
CA SER A 369 10.88 -15.23 1.01
C SER A 369 12.05 -14.44 0.42
N PRO A 370 12.85 -13.73 1.24
CA PRO A 370 14.00 -12.94 0.77
C PRO A 370 15.03 -13.77 -0.01
N GLN A 371 14.99 -15.09 0.12
CA GLN A 371 15.90 -16.04 -0.51
C GLN A 371 15.26 -16.78 -1.70
N HIS A 372 14.06 -16.38 -2.15
CA HIS A 372 13.44 -17.07 -3.28
C HIS A 372 14.19 -16.79 -4.59
N ARG A 373 14.55 -17.85 -5.33
CA ARG A 373 15.30 -17.76 -6.61
C ARG A 373 14.62 -16.88 -7.66
N LEU A 374 13.29 -16.78 -7.60
CA LEU A 374 12.47 -15.97 -8.50
C LEU A 374 12.22 -14.53 -8.00
N ASP A 375 12.78 -14.07 -6.86
CA ASP A 375 12.63 -12.67 -6.44
C ASP A 375 13.58 -11.72 -7.19
N ASP A 376 14.74 -12.23 -7.62
CA ASP A 376 15.71 -11.51 -8.45
C ASP A 376 15.41 -11.69 -9.94
N ASP A 377 15.39 -10.59 -10.70
CA ASP A 377 15.02 -10.57 -12.12
C ASP A 377 16.01 -11.35 -12.99
N ILE A 378 17.32 -11.19 -12.72
CA ILE A 378 18.37 -11.84 -13.49
C ILE A 378 18.33 -13.35 -13.26
N THR A 379 18.19 -13.77 -12.01
CA THR A 379 18.11 -15.19 -11.63
C THR A 379 16.84 -15.83 -12.17
N ALA A 380 15.69 -15.15 -12.10
CA ALA A 380 14.43 -15.63 -12.67
C ALA A 380 14.55 -15.87 -14.18
N ARG A 381 15.03 -14.87 -14.94
CA ARG A 381 15.23 -14.99 -16.40
C ARG A 381 16.15 -16.16 -16.76
N ARG A 382 17.22 -16.38 -16.00
CA ARG A 382 18.14 -17.51 -16.23
C ARG A 382 17.44 -18.86 -16.03
N VAL A 383 16.66 -18.99 -14.97
CA VAL A 383 15.92 -20.22 -14.67
C VAL A 383 14.88 -20.52 -15.75
N PHE A 384 14.11 -19.52 -16.18
CA PHE A 384 13.14 -19.69 -17.27
C PHE A 384 13.80 -19.93 -18.62
N ALA A 385 14.95 -19.31 -18.91
CA ALA A 385 15.72 -19.56 -20.12
C ALA A 385 16.25 -21.00 -20.19
N GLN A 386 16.76 -21.52 -19.08
CA GLN A 386 17.21 -22.92 -18.98
C GLN A 386 16.02 -23.88 -19.17
N LEU A 387 14.90 -23.64 -18.50
CA LEU A 387 13.73 -24.49 -18.66
C LEU A 387 13.16 -24.45 -20.10
N ARG A 388 13.31 -23.32 -20.80
CA ARG A 388 12.92 -23.16 -22.21
C ARG A 388 13.87 -23.88 -23.17
N SER A 389 15.15 -24.09 -22.83
CA SER A 389 16.06 -24.92 -23.64
C SER A 389 15.76 -26.41 -23.51
N ASP A 390 15.30 -26.83 -22.34
CA ASP A 390 15.12 -28.25 -22.02
C ASP A 390 13.72 -28.77 -22.44
N LEU A 391 12.74 -27.86 -22.54
CA LEU A 391 11.35 -28.19 -22.91
C LEU A 391 11.03 -27.92 -24.41
N PRO A 392 10.10 -28.70 -25.01
CA PRO A 392 9.69 -28.54 -26.40
C PRO A 392 8.90 -27.25 -26.65
N ALA A 393 8.89 -26.80 -27.91
CA ALA A 393 8.28 -25.54 -28.33
C ALA A 393 6.80 -25.39 -27.95
N GLU A 394 6.06 -26.50 -27.83
CA GLU A 394 4.63 -26.49 -27.44
C GLU A 394 4.38 -25.97 -26.01
N LEU A 395 5.37 -26.08 -25.13
CA LEU A 395 5.27 -25.61 -23.75
C LEU A 395 5.80 -24.18 -23.56
N HIS A 396 6.47 -23.61 -24.57
CA HIS A 396 7.08 -22.29 -24.47
C HIS A 396 6.05 -21.18 -24.23
N ASP A 397 4.85 -21.31 -24.80
CA ASP A 397 3.74 -20.37 -24.56
C ASP A 397 3.23 -20.44 -23.11
N SER A 398 3.16 -21.63 -22.52
CA SER A 398 2.77 -21.80 -21.12
C SER A 398 3.85 -21.28 -20.18
N LEU A 399 5.13 -21.54 -20.49
CA LEU A 399 6.27 -20.99 -19.74
C LEU A 399 6.29 -19.47 -19.77
N HIS A 400 6.05 -18.84 -20.93
CA HIS A 400 5.98 -17.39 -21.05
C HIS A 400 4.89 -16.81 -20.15
N LYS A 401 3.69 -17.41 -20.13
CA LYS A 401 2.60 -16.96 -19.25
C LYS A 401 2.92 -17.14 -17.76
N LEU A 402 3.66 -18.20 -17.39
CA LEU A 402 4.12 -18.39 -16.01
C LEU A 402 5.20 -17.36 -15.62
N GLU A 403 6.11 -17.07 -16.55
CA GLU A 403 7.11 -16.00 -16.43
C GLU A 403 6.43 -14.65 -16.21
N ASP A 404 5.44 -14.28 -17.03
CA ASP A 404 4.65 -13.05 -16.90
C ASP A 404 3.99 -12.92 -15.51
N LEU A 405 3.38 -14.00 -15.00
CA LEU A 405 2.77 -14.02 -13.66
C LEU A 405 3.83 -13.84 -12.54
N CYS A 406 5.02 -14.41 -12.72
CA CYS A 406 6.12 -14.22 -11.78
C CYS A 406 6.68 -12.79 -11.82
N ASP A 407 6.71 -12.17 -13.00
CA ASP A 407 7.15 -10.80 -13.20
C ASP A 407 6.18 -9.82 -12.52
N GLU A 408 4.86 -10.02 -12.70
CA GLU A 408 3.83 -9.25 -12.00
C GLU A 408 3.96 -9.42 -10.48
N ARG A 409 4.21 -10.64 -9.99
CA ARG A 409 4.48 -10.90 -8.57
C ARG A 409 5.73 -10.17 -8.05
N ARG A 410 6.82 -10.11 -8.81
CA ARG A 410 8.04 -9.35 -8.44
C ARG A 410 7.76 -7.84 -8.34
N GLN A 411 6.93 -7.30 -9.23
CA GLN A 411 6.51 -5.89 -9.16
C GLN A 411 5.75 -5.61 -7.85
N PHE A 412 4.83 -6.50 -7.44
CA PHE A 412 4.13 -6.36 -6.17
C PHE A 412 5.05 -6.48 -4.95
N ASN A 413 6.05 -7.36 -4.99
CA ASN A 413 7.06 -7.45 -3.94
C ASN A 413 7.86 -6.15 -3.81
N THR A 414 8.20 -5.53 -4.94
CA THR A 414 8.88 -4.22 -4.97
C THR A 414 8.01 -3.12 -4.39
N GLN A 415 6.73 -3.07 -4.78
CA GLN A 415 5.76 -2.14 -4.22
C GLN A 415 5.62 -2.27 -2.69
N LEU A 416 5.48 -3.51 -2.19
CA LEU A 416 5.40 -3.79 -0.75
C LEU A 416 6.68 -3.40 -0.01
N ARG A 417 7.85 -3.63 -0.60
CA ARG A 417 9.14 -3.21 -0.03
C ARG A 417 9.17 -1.69 0.14
N LEU A 418 8.87 -0.93 -0.92
CA LEU A 418 8.88 0.53 -0.90
C LEU A 418 7.86 1.10 0.10
N HIS A 419 6.65 0.54 0.16
CA HIS A 419 5.64 0.95 1.13
C HIS A 419 6.09 0.65 2.57
N ARG A 420 6.78 -0.48 2.80
CA ARG A 420 7.34 -0.83 4.11
C ARG A 420 8.43 0.13 4.57
N TRP A 421 9.28 0.62 3.67
CA TRP A 421 10.25 1.68 3.98
C TRP A 421 9.55 2.95 4.50
N LEU A 422 8.44 3.35 3.88
CA LEU A 422 7.65 4.49 4.33
C LEU A 422 7.07 4.27 5.75
N HIS A 423 6.59 3.06 6.04
CA HIS A 423 6.05 2.71 7.37
C HIS A 423 7.16 2.67 8.43
N TRP A 424 8.32 2.09 8.10
CA TRP A 424 9.48 2.06 8.99
C TRP A 424 9.98 3.45 9.35
N TRP A 425 10.03 4.36 8.37
CA TRP A 425 10.39 5.75 8.63
C TRP A 425 9.45 6.40 9.66
N LEU A 426 8.14 6.19 9.51
CA LEU A 426 7.17 6.74 10.44
C LEU A 426 7.34 6.17 11.86
N ILE A 427 7.62 4.88 11.98
CA ILE A 427 7.92 4.21 13.26
C ILE A 427 9.21 4.76 13.89
N LEU A 428 10.22 5.11 13.09
CA LEU A 428 11.46 5.69 13.60
C LEU A 428 11.30 7.16 14.02
N HIS A 429 10.45 7.92 13.33
CA HIS A 429 10.31 9.36 13.54
C HIS A 429 9.34 9.74 14.68
N ILE A 430 8.25 8.97 14.86
CA ILE A 430 7.21 9.30 15.85
C ILE A 430 7.69 9.20 17.32
N PRO A 431 8.36 8.13 17.78
CA PRO A 431 8.75 8.00 19.19
C PRO A 431 9.68 9.13 19.65
N PRO A 432 10.73 9.51 18.90
CA PRO A 432 11.54 10.69 19.23
C PRO A 432 10.73 11.99 19.26
N SER A 433 9.73 12.13 18.39
CA SER A 433 8.84 13.31 18.38
C SER A 433 7.99 13.40 19.64
N ILE A 434 7.45 12.27 20.11
CA ILE A 434 6.67 12.21 21.36
C ILE A 434 7.58 12.50 22.55
N ALA A 435 8.75 11.87 22.60
CA ALA A 435 9.74 12.10 23.65
C ALA A 435 10.14 13.59 23.71
N MET A 436 10.46 14.18 22.55
CA MET A 436 10.81 15.60 22.45
C MET A 436 9.67 16.50 22.96
N LEU A 437 8.41 16.21 22.62
CA LEU A 437 7.27 17.00 23.08
C LEU A 437 7.10 16.93 24.61
N VAL A 438 7.23 15.74 25.21
CA VAL A 438 7.13 15.55 26.66
C VAL A 438 8.27 16.27 27.37
N LEU A 439 9.49 16.11 26.89
CA LEU A 439 10.68 16.77 27.42
C LEU A 439 10.59 18.28 27.29
N PHE A 440 10.07 18.80 26.17
CA PHE A 440 9.81 20.22 25.96
C PHE A 440 8.87 20.79 27.02
N VAL A 441 7.74 20.13 27.29
CA VAL A 441 6.81 20.56 28.35
C VAL A 441 7.50 20.56 29.71
N ALA A 442 8.26 19.52 30.04
CA ALA A 442 9.02 19.46 31.27
C ALA A 442 10.03 20.63 31.38
N HIS A 443 10.76 20.92 30.30
CA HIS A 443 11.71 22.03 30.24
C HIS A 443 11.04 23.39 30.45
N VAL A 444 9.86 23.63 29.84
CA VAL A 444 9.09 24.87 30.06
C VAL A 444 8.68 25.00 31.53
N ILE A 445 8.14 23.93 32.14
CA ILE A 445 7.71 23.95 33.55
C ILE A 445 8.88 24.22 34.50
N VAL A 446 10.01 23.52 34.30
CA VAL A 446 11.22 23.72 35.12
C VAL A 446 11.76 25.14 34.96
N SER A 447 11.80 25.66 33.73
CA SER A 447 12.29 27.02 33.46
C SER A 447 11.41 28.08 34.11
N LEU A 448 10.08 27.95 34.03
CA LEU A 448 9.14 28.88 34.67
C LEU A 448 9.21 28.84 36.20
N ARG A 449 9.57 27.69 36.79
CA ARG A 449 9.78 27.58 38.24
C ARG A 449 11.05 28.30 38.70
N VAL A 450 12.10 28.28 37.87
CA VAL A 450 13.42 28.82 38.22
C VAL A 450 13.52 30.32 37.94
N VAL A 451 12.74 30.87 37.02
CA VAL A 451 12.67 32.32 36.77
C VAL A 451 11.70 32.95 37.77
N PRO A 452 12.18 33.70 38.80
CA PRO A 452 11.27 34.49 39.61
C PRO A 452 10.72 35.62 38.73
N PHE A 453 9.44 35.53 38.34
CA PHE A 453 8.70 36.70 37.87
C PHE A 453 8.49 37.64 39.05
N GLY A 454 9.55 38.37 39.38
CA GLY A 454 9.64 39.24 40.54
C GLY A 454 10.26 40.57 40.15
N ARG A 455 9.45 41.45 39.58
CA ARG A 455 9.37 42.87 39.93
C ARG A 455 8.06 43.45 39.46
#